data_AF-A0A8I1ITK8-F1
#
_entry.id   AF-A0A8I1ITK8-F1
#
_cell.length_a   1.000
_cell.length_b   1.000
_cell.length_c   1.000
_cell.angle_alpha   90.00
_cell.angle_beta   90.00
_cell.angle_gamma   90.00
#
_symmetry.space_group_name_H-M   'P 1'
#
loop_
_entity.id
_entity.type
_entity.pdbx_description
1 polymer ?
#
loop_
_entity_poly.entity_id
_entity_poly.type
_entity_poly.pdbx_seq_one_letter_code
_entity_poly.pdbx_strand_id
1 'polypeptide(L)' 'MVDIATGKRTKIKLPILSRQFVYMSPDGKGIYYLGSASEKNEEDGRGVYYYDFTSKIQTPIFIQKEGFIHNFILLNK' A
#
# COMPACT_ATOMS: atom_id res chain seq x y z
N MET A 1 -13.35 -2.89 -1.85
CA MET A 1 -14.25 -1.91 -1.22
C MET A 1 -15.52 -2.63 -0.81
N VAL A 2 -16.09 -2.27 0.34
CA VAL A 2 -17.39 -2.75 0.78
C VAL A 2 -18.31 -1.53 0.89
N ASP A 3 -19.46 -1.59 0.25
CA ASP A 3 -20.56 -0.67 0.50
C ASP A 3 -21.18 -1.04 1.86
N ILE A 4 -21.15 -0.12 2.83
CA ILE A 4 -21.53 -0.42 4.21
C ILE A 4 -23.05 -0.58 4.35
N ALA A 5 -23.85 0.12 3.54
CA ALA A 5 -25.31 0.06 3.61
C ALA A 5 -25.86 -1.26 3.04
N THR A 6 -25.22 -1.78 2.00
CA THR A 6 -25.70 -2.95 1.24
C THR A 6 -24.87 -4.20 1.45
N GLY A 7 -23.66 -4.07 2.00
CA GLY A 7 -22.67 -5.15 2.11
C GLY A 7 -22.03 -5.55 0.79
N LYS A 8 -22.37 -4.89 -0.33
CA LYS A 8 -21.84 -5.22 -1.66
C LYS A 8 -20.33 -5.03 -1.69
N ARG A 9 -19.61 -6.03 -2.21
CA ARG A 9 -18.14 -6.03 -2.30
C ARG A 9 -17.69 -5.82 -3.74
N THR A 10 -16.76 -4.89 -3.93
CA THR A 10 -16.11 -4.64 -5.21
C THR A 10 -14.61 -4.85 -5.07
N LYS A 11 -14.02 -5.69 -5.92
CA LYS A 11 -12.57 -5.86 -5.98
C LYS A 11 -11.95 -4.58 -6.55
N ILE A 12 -10.96 -4.02 -5.85
CA ILE A 12 -10.15 -2.94 -6.38
C ILE A 12 -8.86 -3.58 -6.92
N LYS A 13 -8.55 -3.36 -8.19
CA LYS A 13 -7.23 -3.66 -8.75
C LYS A 13 -6.36 -2.43 -8.56
N LEU A 14 -5.28 -2.58 -7.80
CA LEU A 14 -4.30 -1.52 -7.58
C LEU A 14 -3.03 -1.90 -8.36
N PRO A 15 -2.33 -0.93 -8.98
CA PRO A 15 -1.09 -1.17 -9.73
C PRO A 15 0.11 -1.30 -8.78
N ILE A 16 -0.09 -1.99 -7.66
CA ILE A 16 0.90 -2.16 -6.61
C ILE A 16 1.02 -3.64 -6.30
N LEU A 17 2.21 -4.05 -5.89
CA LEU A 17 2.41 -5.35 -5.30
C LEU A 17 2.59 -5.18 -3.79
N SER A 18 1.58 -5.58 -3.03
CA SER A 18 1.63 -5.67 -1.58
C SER A 18 1.47 -7.12 -1.17
N ARG A 19 2.37 -7.62 -0.32
CA ARG A 19 2.29 -8.99 0.21
C ARG A 19 1.60 -9.02 1.57
N GLN A 20 1.90 -8.04 2.44
CA GLN A 20 1.42 -7.96 3.82
C GLN A 20 1.36 -6.49 4.27
N PHE A 21 0.62 -6.21 5.35
CA PHE A 21 0.52 -4.89 5.99
C PHE A 21 0.06 -3.78 5.04
N VAL A 22 -1.25 -3.68 4.83
CA VAL A 22 -1.90 -2.59 4.09
C VAL A 22 -2.81 -1.83 5.04
N TYR A 23 -2.62 -0.51 5.13
CA TYR A 23 -3.42 0.36 5.99
C TYR A 23 -4.01 1.49 5.15
N MET A 24 -5.30 1.79 5.35
CA MET A 24 -5.93 2.98 4.76
C MET A 24 -5.33 4.24 5.40
N SER A 25 -5.12 5.29 4.62
CA SER A 25 -4.78 6.61 5.19
C SER A 25 -5.94 7.14 6.04
N PRO A 26 -5.68 7.96 7.07
CA PRO A 26 -6.73 8.47 7.96
C PRO A 26 -7.81 9.27 7.23
N ASP A 27 -7.44 9.95 6.14
CA ASP A 27 -8.33 10.71 5.29
C ASP A 27 -8.98 9.89 4.15
N GLY A 28 -8.68 8.59 4.08
CA GLY A 28 -9.21 7.66 3.07
C GLY A 28 -8.72 7.92 1.63
N LYS A 29 -7.77 8.83 1.42
CA LYS A 29 -7.29 9.22 0.08
C LYS A 29 -6.26 8.26 -0.51
N GLY A 30 -5.73 7.33 0.28
CA GLY A 30 -4.76 6.37 -0.19
C GLY A 30 -4.49 5.26 0.80
N ILE A 31 -3.42 4.52 0.56
CA ILE A 31 -2.99 3.41 1.40
C ILE A 31 -1.50 3.46 1.66
N TYR A 32 -1.13 3.06 2.87
CA TYR A 32 0.23 2.71 3.24
C TYR A 32 0.40 1.20 3.13
N TYR A 33 1.49 0.74 2.51
CA TYR A 33 1.72 -0.70 2.37
C TYR A 33 3.18 -1.09 2.34
N LEU A 34 3.46 -2.33 2.76
CA LEU A 34 4.74 -2.98 2.57
C LEU A 34 4.73 -3.79 1.25
N GLY A 35 5.60 -3.41 0.32
CA GLY A 35 5.57 -3.96 -1.03
C GLY A 35 6.70 -3.48 -1.92
N SER A 36 6.45 -3.44 -3.23
CA SER A 36 7.37 -2.91 -4.25
C SER A 36 6.75 -1.76 -5.04
N ALA A 37 7.59 -1.03 -5.79
CA ALA A 37 7.19 0.03 -6.72
C ALA A 37 6.76 -0.44 -8.10
N SER A 38 6.83 -1.74 -8.35
CA SER A 38 6.45 -2.31 -9.63
C SER A 38 5.97 -3.74 -9.45
N GLU A 39 4.90 -4.10 -10.14
CA GLU A 39 4.45 -5.49 -10.27
C GLU A 39 5.49 -6.39 -10.97
N LYS A 40 6.46 -5.78 -11.69
CA LYS A 40 7.40 -6.53 -12.55
C LYS A 40 8.71 -6.89 -11.87
N ASN A 41 9.11 -6.18 -10.82
CA ASN A 41 10.39 -6.41 -10.15
C ASN A 41 10.20 -6.22 -8.64
N GLU A 42 10.13 -7.32 -7.90
CA GLU A 42 9.92 -7.30 -6.45
C GLU A 42 11.18 -6.89 -5.67
N GLU A 43 12.36 -7.13 -6.25
CA GLU A 43 13.65 -6.83 -5.63
C GLU A 43 14.02 -5.34 -5.78
N ASP A 44 13.61 -4.69 -6.86
CA ASP A 44 13.83 -3.26 -7.04
C ASP A 44 12.82 -2.45 -6.21
N GLY A 45 13.32 -1.93 -5.08
CA GLY A 45 12.54 -1.05 -4.24
C GLY A 45 11.54 -1.80 -3.37
N ARG A 46 11.95 -2.88 -2.71
CA ARG A 46 11.17 -3.38 -1.57
C ARG A 46 11.14 -2.32 -0.47
N GLY A 47 9.95 -1.98 0.02
CA GLY A 47 9.83 -0.86 0.96
C GLY A 47 8.42 -0.60 1.45
N VAL A 48 8.31 0.44 2.26
CA VAL A 48 7.03 1.02 2.68
C VAL A 48 6.72 2.17 1.74
N TYR A 49 5.49 2.17 1.24
CA TYR A 49 5.01 3.13 0.25
C TYR A 49 3.68 3.73 0.68
N TYR A 50 3.42 4.93 0.19
CA TYR A 50 2.07 5.49 0.10
C TYR A 50 1.61 5.45 -1.35
N TYR A 51 0.40 4.96 -1.59
CA TYR A 51 -0.27 5.05 -2.89
C TYR A 51 -1.49 5.94 -2.78
N ASP A 52 -1.47 7.04 -3.53
CA ASP A 52 -2.55 8.01 -3.58
C ASP A 52 -3.61 7.61 -4.61
N PHE A 53 -4.88 7.51 -4.18
CA PHE A 53 -5.96 7.07 -5.06
C PHE A 53 -6.38 8.11 -6.08
N THR A 54 -6.09 9.39 -5.87
CA THR A 54 -6.51 10.46 -6.79
C THR A 54 -5.52 10.61 -7.91
N SER A 55 -4.26 10.89 -7.56
CA SER A 55 -3.16 11.09 -8.49
C SER A 55 -2.63 9.79 -9.09
N LYS A 56 -2.92 8.64 -8.47
CA LYS A 56 -2.37 7.32 -8.83
C LYS A 56 -0.84 7.26 -8.69
N ILE A 57 -0.25 8.18 -7.94
CA ILE A 57 1.19 8.23 -7.70
C ILE A 57 1.53 7.36 -6.49
N GLN A 58 2.58 6.57 -6.65
CA GLN A 58 3.23 5.85 -5.57
C GLN A 58 4.42 6.67 -5.06
N THR A 59 4.48 6.90 -3.75
CA THR A 59 5.57 7.63 -3.10
C THR A 59 6.31 6.70 -2.14
N PRO A 60 7.64 6.54 -2.28
CA PRO A 60 8.44 5.80 -1.32
C PRO A 60 8.49 6.55 0.02
N ILE A 61 8.18 5.84 1.10
CA ILE A 61 8.38 6.35 2.48
C ILE A 61 9.69 5.83 3.02
N PHE A 62 9.95 4.55 2.79
CA PHE A 62 11.18 3.89 3.22
C PHE A 62 11.53 2.76 2.25
N ILE A 63 12.75 2.77 1.73
CA ILE A 63 13.26 1.73 0.83
C ILE A 63 14.29 0.90 1.58
N GLN A 64 14.06 -0.41 1.64
CA GLN A 64 15.03 -1.36 2.17
C GLN A 64 16.06 -1.68 1.10
N LYS A 65 17.34 -1.37 1.34
CA LYS A 65 18.43 -1.68 0.41
C LYS A 65 19.02 -3.08 0.63
N GLU A 66 19.09 -3.54 1.87
CA GLU A 66 19.67 -4.85 2.24
C GLU A 66 18.83 -5.52 3.33
N GLY A 67 18.49 -6.80 3.20
CA GLY A 67 17.69 -7.53 4.20
C GLY A 67 16.17 -7.39 4.03
N PHE A 68 15.39 -7.56 5.11
CA PHE A 68 13.92 -7.59 5.05
C PHE A 68 13.24 -6.75 6.14
N ILE A 69 12.09 -6.17 5.78
CA ILE A 69 11.18 -5.55 6.74
C ILE A 69 10.24 -6.65 7.25
N HIS A 70 10.30 -6.91 8.56
CA HIS A 70 9.48 -7.95 9.20
C HIS A 70 8.06 -7.45 9.56
N ASN A 71 7.95 -6.18 9.96
CA ASN A 71 6.67 -5.59 10.34
C ASN A 71 6.67 -4.07 10.07
N PHE A 72 5.49 -3.54 9.79
CA PHE A 72 5.19 -2.12 9.68
C PHE A 72 3.80 -1.87 10.28
N ILE A 73 3.67 -0.85 11.11
CA ILE A 73 2.41 -0.38 11.69
C ILE A 73 2.24 1.09 11.36
N LEU A 74 1.04 1.44 10.89
CA LEU A 74 0.62 2.83 10.78
C LEU A 74 0.12 3.30 12.16
N LEU A 75 0.80 4.28 12.75
CA LEU A 75 0.30 4.99 13.93
C LEU A 75 -0.66 6.08 13.49
N ASN A 76 -1.94 5.91 13.78
CA ASN A 76 -2.95 6.96 13.57
C ASN A 76 -3.33 7.53 14.94
N LYS A 77 -3.23 8.85 15.11
CA LYS A 77 -3.64 9.55 16.34
C LYS A 77 -5.04 10.11 16.18
#